data_AF-A0A2R4FDL2-F1
#
_entry.id   AF-A0A2R4FDL2-F1
#
_cell.length_a   1.000
_cell.length_b   1.000
_cell.length_c   1.000
_cell.angle_alpha   90.00
_cell.angle_beta   90.00
_cell.angle_gamma   90.00
#
_symmetry.space_group_name_H-M   'P 1'
#
loop_
_entity.id
_entity.type
_entity.pdbx_description
1 polymer ?
#
loop_
_entity_poly.entity_id
_entity_poly.type
_entity_poly.pdbx_seq_one_letter_code
_entity_poly.pdbx_strand_id
1 'polypeptide(L)'
;MARLELTEADAGRSYPAAPGDLVVVQLAETPSSGYRWQLDAVDSAVLAPAGDSFRPEREGWGGVGSRQLRFTATGGGRTALRLVLSRGWEAGERPARRFEVTIHVTDPVRSD
;
A
#
# COMPACT_ATOMS: atom_id res chain seq x y z
N MET A 1 3.62 18.07 3.37
CA MET A 1 4.09 16.69 3.56
C MET A 1 3.31 16.08 4.71
N ALA A 2 2.21 15.43 4.40
CA ALA A 2 1.39 14.67 5.33
C ALA A 2 1.64 13.16 5.14
N ARG A 3 1.15 12.37 6.10
CA ARG A 3 1.20 10.92 6.07
C ARG A 3 -0.21 10.35 6.18
N LEU A 4 -0.60 9.54 5.19
CA LEU A 4 -1.86 8.83 5.16
C LEU A 4 -1.60 7.36 5.52
N GLU A 5 -2.17 6.92 6.63
CA GLU A 5 -2.11 5.52 7.10
C GLU A 5 -3.39 4.81 6.70
N LEU A 6 -3.26 3.70 5.98
CA LEU A 6 -4.37 2.90 5.48
C LEU A 6 -4.24 1.46 5.98
N THR A 7 -5.38 0.87 6.32
CA THR A 7 -5.49 -0.50 6.84
C THR A 7 -6.52 -1.28 6.02
N GLU A 8 -6.76 -2.55 6.35
CA GLU A 8 -7.84 -3.33 5.75
C GLU A 8 -9.21 -2.64 5.81
N ALA A 9 -9.48 -1.83 6.84
CA ALA A 9 -10.74 -1.10 6.98
C ALA A 9 -10.95 -0.05 5.88
N ASP A 10 -9.89 0.29 5.15
CA ASP A 10 -9.89 1.30 4.10
C ASP A 10 -10.08 0.72 2.69
N ALA A 11 -10.22 -0.60 2.59
CA ALA A 11 -10.42 -1.29 1.32
C ALA A 11 -11.67 -0.76 0.58
N GLY A 12 -11.50 -0.48 -0.72
CA GLY A 12 -12.52 0.06 -1.61
C GLY A 12 -12.80 1.55 -1.47
N ARG A 13 -12.14 2.24 -0.53
CA ARG A 13 -12.35 3.68 -0.28
C ARG A 13 -11.45 4.55 -1.18
N SER A 14 -11.73 5.86 -1.17
CA SER A 14 -10.94 6.86 -1.89
C SER A 14 -10.38 7.89 -0.91
N TYR A 15 -9.10 8.26 -1.07
CA TYR A 15 -8.43 9.24 -0.22
C TYR A 15 -7.77 10.36 -1.05
N PRO A 16 -7.87 11.62 -0.61
CA PRO A 16 -7.09 12.70 -1.19
C PRO A 16 -5.63 12.63 -0.71
N ALA A 17 -4.72 13.12 -1.55
CA ALA A 17 -3.31 13.35 -1.21
C ALA A 17 -2.79 14.59 -1.96
N ALA A 18 -1.71 15.18 -1.48
CA ALA A 18 -0.96 16.22 -2.17
C ALA A 18 0.40 15.67 -2.66
N PRO A 19 1.01 16.27 -3.70
CA PRO A 19 2.37 15.93 -4.08
C PRO A 19 3.35 16.00 -2.90
N GLY A 20 4.14 14.94 -2.72
CA GLY A 20 5.08 14.74 -1.63
C GLY A 20 4.51 14.03 -0.40
N ASP A 21 3.19 13.82 -0.31
CA ASP A 21 2.60 13.06 0.79
C ASP A 21 3.02 11.58 0.76
N LEU A 22 3.13 11.00 1.95
CA LEU A 22 3.46 9.59 2.14
C LEU A 22 2.18 8.78 2.39
N VAL A 23 1.85 7.86 1.49
CA VAL A 23 0.80 6.87 1.68
C VAL A 23 1.42 5.59 2.22
N VAL A 24 0.96 5.13 3.38
CA VAL A 24 1.44 3.92 4.04
C VAL A 24 0.27 2.97 4.20
N VAL A 25 0.35 1.81 3.56
CA VAL A 25 -0.65 0.74 3.69
C VAL A 25 -0.10 -0.31 4.64
N GLN A 26 -0.81 -0.57 5.74
CA GLN A 26 -0.48 -1.57 6.74
C GLN A 26 -1.50 -2.70 6.68
N LEU A 27 -1.06 -3.88 6.25
CA LEU A 27 -1.92 -5.06 6.11
C LEU A 27 -1.38 -6.22 6.94
N ALA A 28 -2.27 -6.96 7.60
CA ALA A 28 -1.91 -8.12 8.40
C ALA A 28 -1.20 -9.18 7.54
N GLU A 29 -0.06 -9.65 8.04
CA GLU A 29 0.80 -10.65 7.40
C GLU A 29 1.37 -11.60 8.45
N THR A 30 1.40 -12.89 8.12
CA THR A 30 1.98 -13.96 8.95
C THR A 30 3.13 -14.59 8.16
N PRO A 31 4.39 -14.10 8.29
CA PRO A 31 5.49 -14.49 7.41
C PRO A 31 5.79 -16.00 7.41
N SER A 32 5.57 -16.69 8.52
CA SER A 32 5.76 -18.14 8.63
C SER A 32 4.85 -18.95 7.70
N SER A 33 3.77 -18.35 7.20
CA SER A 33 2.86 -18.97 6.21
C SER A 33 3.40 -18.89 4.77
N GLY A 34 4.48 -18.15 4.51
CA GLY A 34 5.02 -17.95 3.16
C GLY A 34 4.25 -16.96 2.28
N TYR A 35 3.06 -16.51 2.69
CA TYR A 35 2.31 -15.47 1.99
C TYR A 35 2.88 -14.08 2.29
N ARG A 36 2.99 -13.23 1.26
CA ARG A 36 3.43 -11.84 1.39
C ARG A 36 2.55 -10.89 0.59
N TRP A 37 2.30 -9.71 1.15
CA TRP A 37 1.65 -8.64 0.41
C TRP A 37 2.62 -8.02 -0.59
N GLN A 38 2.16 -7.86 -1.82
CA GLN A 38 2.93 -7.34 -2.94
C GLN A 38 2.11 -6.32 -3.73
N LEU A 39 2.80 -5.38 -4.36
CA LEU A 39 2.20 -4.45 -5.31
C LEU A 39 1.77 -5.22 -6.57
N ASP A 40 0.48 -5.12 -6.90
CA ASP A 40 -0.10 -5.71 -8.10
C ASP A 40 -0.20 -4.65 -9.22
N ALA A 41 -0.77 -3.50 -8.90
CA ALA A 41 -0.91 -2.40 -9.85
C ALA A 41 -0.98 -1.05 -9.15
N VAL A 42 -0.36 -0.05 -9.77
CA VAL A 42 -0.49 1.38 -9.47
C VAL A 42 0.01 2.17 -10.66
N ASP A 43 -0.51 3.37 -10.86
CA ASP A 43 0.12 4.35 -11.76
C ASP A 43 1.25 5.06 -11.01
N SER A 44 2.50 4.71 -11.33
CA SER A 44 3.68 5.28 -10.68
C SER A 44 3.92 6.76 -11.00
N ALA A 45 3.26 7.31 -12.03
CA ALA A 45 3.30 8.74 -12.29
C ALA A 45 2.44 9.53 -11.28
N VAL A 46 1.45 8.88 -10.66
CA VAL A 46 0.59 9.47 -9.62
C VAL A 46 1.08 9.09 -8.21
N LEU A 47 1.43 7.82 -8.01
CA LEU A 47 1.79 7.26 -6.71
C LEU A 47 2.99 6.29 -6.86
N ALA A 48 4.18 6.78 -6.55
CA ALA A 48 5.43 6.04 -6.71
C ALA A 48 5.71 5.12 -5.50
N PRO A 49 6.07 3.84 -5.70
CA PRO A 49 6.53 2.97 -4.62
C PRO A 49 7.78 3.52 -3.91
N ALA A 50 7.75 3.56 -2.59
CA ALA A 50 8.82 4.06 -1.72
C ALA A 50 9.43 2.98 -0.81
N GLY A 51 9.09 1.71 -1.07
CA GLY A 51 9.59 0.54 -0.37
C GLY A 51 8.60 -0.06 0.61
N ASP A 52 8.99 -1.14 1.27
CA ASP A 52 8.17 -1.85 2.24
C ASP A 52 8.98 -2.25 3.48
N SER A 53 8.28 -2.75 4.50
CA SER A 53 8.88 -3.41 5.66
C SER A 53 7.87 -4.33 6.33
N PHE A 54 8.34 -5.31 7.10
CA PHE A 54 7.50 -6.10 7.99
C PHE A 54 7.64 -5.57 9.43
N ARG A 55 6.51 -5.38 10.11
CA ARG A 55 6.45 -5.03 11.53
C ARG A 55 5.82 -6.17 12.32
N PRO A 56 6.57 -6.86 13.19
CA PRO A 56 5.98 -7.88 14.07
C PRO A 56 5.04 -7.23 15.08
N GLU A 57 3.96 -7.92 15.44
CA GLU A 57 3.03 -7.46 16.49
C GLU A 57 3.68 -7.50 17.89
N ARG A 58 4.63 -8.43 18.09
CA ARG A 58 5.45 -8.54 19.30
C ARG A 58 6.92 -8.69 18.92
N GLU A 59 7.78 -7.87 19.50
CA GLU A 59 9.23 -7.95 19.31
C GLU A 59 9.75 -9.36 19.67
N GLY A 60 10.62 -9.92 18.82
CA GLY A 60 11.17 -11.26 18.99
C GLY A 60 10.30 -12.42 18.48
N TRP A 61 9.06 -12.16 18.04
CA TRP A 61 8.15 -13.18 17.50
C TRP A 61 7.92 -12.99 15.99
N GLY A 62 8.55 -13.84 15.17
CA GLY A 62 8.45 -13.78 13.70
C GLY A 62 7.13 -14.31 13.11
N GLY A 63 6.11 -14.52 13.95
CA GLY A 63 4.89 -15.23 13.57
C GLY A 63 3.82 -14.33 12.93
N VAL A 64 3.40 -13.28 13.65
CA VAL A 64 2.26 -12.42 13.27
C VAL A 64 2.69 -10.96 13.31
N GLY A 65 2.24 -10.20 12.32
CA GLY A 65 2.49 -8.77 12.26
C GLY A 65 1.78 -8.13 11.08
N SER A 66 2.37 -7.05 10.57
CA SER A 66 1.85 -6.34 9.42
C SER A 66 2.94 -6.02 8.41
N ARG A 67 2.59 -6.11 7.14
CA ARG A 67 3.38 -5.56 6.05
C ARG A 67 3.03 -4.10 5.89
N GLN A 68 4.03 -3.23 5.93
CA GLN A 68 3.91 -1.82 5.59
C GLN A 68 4.44 -1.60 4.18
N LEU A 69 3.58 -1.18 3.25
CA LEU A 69 3.95 -0.78 1.91
C LEU A 69 3.82 0.75 1.82
N ARG A 70 4.91 1.42 1.43
CA ARG A 70 5.02 2.88 1.42
C ARG A 70 5.04 3.39 -0.01
N PHE A 71 4.36 4.50 -0.24
CA PHE A 71 4.28 5.17 -1.53
C PHE A 71 4.35 6.68 -1.35
N THR A 72 4.94 7.36 -2.32
CA THR A 72 4.98 8.83 -2.37
C THR A 72 4.03 9.31 -3.45
N ALA A 73 3.11 10.22 -3.11
CA ALA A 73 2.30 10.92 -4.09
C ALA A 73 3.22 11.85 -4.92
N THR A 74 3.27 11.67 -6.23
CA THR A 74 4.26 12.35 -7.10
C THR A 74 3.60 13.30 -8.09
N GLY A 75 2.67 12.81 -8.89
CA GLY A 75 1.96 13.59 -9.91
C GLY A 75 0.47 13.72 -9.59
N GLY A 76 -0.13 14.83 -10.05
CA GLY A 76 -1.58 15.02 -9.96
C GLY A 76 -2.33 13.97 -10.80
N GLY A 77 -3.44 13.46 -10.27
CA GLY A 77 -4.23 12.43 -10.93
C GLY A 77 -4.95 11.50 -9.96
N ARG A 78 -5.60 10.47 -10.51
CA ARG A 78 -6.30 9.43 -9.73
C ARG A 78 -5.73 8.06 -10.09
N THR A 79 -5.36 7.27 -9.09
CA THR A 79 -4.86 5.91 -9.31
C THR A 79 -5.47 4.91 -8.33
N ALA A 80 -5.76 3.70 -8.81
CA ALA A 80 -6.12 2.57 -7.96
C ALA A 80 -4.82 1.87 -7.52
N LEU A 81 -4.55 1.89 -6.21
CA LEU A 81 -3.48 1.12 -5.61
C LEU A 81 -4.00 -0.27 -5.28
N ARG A 82 -3.50 -1.29 -5.99
CA ARG A 82 -3.86 -2.69 -5.80
C ARG A 82 -2.70 -3.47 -5.20
N LEU A 83 -2.99 -4.19 -4.14
CA LEU A 83 -2.08 -5.10 -3.46
C LEU A 83 -2.68 -6.50 -3.41
N VAL A 84 -1.82 -7.51 -3.50
CA VAL A 84 -2.22 -8.92 -3.45
C VAL A 84 -1.38 -9.67 -2.42
N LEU A 85 -2.02 -10.57 -1.68
CA LEU A 85 -1.36 -11.50 -0.77
C LEU A 85 -1.12 -12.81 -1.54
N SER A 86 0.13 -13.11 -1.87
CA SER A 86 0.48 -14.30 -2.66
C SER A 86 1.76 -14.98 -2.17
N ARG A 87 2.00 -16.21 -2.64
CA ARG A 87 3.27 -16.95 -2.45
C ARG A 87 4.06 -16.86 -3.74
N GLY A 88 5.27 -16.31 -3.68
CA GLY A 88 6.06 -15.89 -4.84
C GLY A 88 6.60 -17.00 -5.76
N TRP A 89 6.15 -18.25 -5.63
CA TRP A 89 6.67 -19.39 -6.41
C TRP A 89 5.62 -20.12 -7.26
N GLU A 90 4.34 -19.75 -7.23
CA GLU A 90 3.30 -20.37 -8.06
C GLU A 90 2.73 -19.38 -9.09
N ALA A 91 3.30 -19.40 -10.29
CA ALA A 91 2.71 -18.72 -11.43
C ALA A 91 1.32 -19.34 -11.72
N GLY A 92 0.26 -18.52 -11.59
CA GLY A 92 -1.11 -18.92 -11.88
C GLY A 92 -2.00 -19.21 -10.68
N GLU A 93 -1.48 -19.14 -9.44
CA GLU A 93 -2.34 -19.27 -8.26
C GLU A 93 -3.14 -17.96 -8.02
N ARG A 94 -4.42 -18.11 -7.66
CA ARG A 94 -5.24 -16.96 -7.28
C ARG A 94 -4.71 -16.38 -5.97
N PRO A 95 -4.52 -15.05 -5.87
CA PRO A 95 -4.04 -14.44 -4.64
C PRO A 95 -5.01 -14.75 -3.50
N ALA A 96 -4.47 -15.08 -2.32
CA ALA A 96 -5.27 -15.45 -1.15
C ALA A 96 -6.13 -14.29 -0.67
N ARG A 97 -5.61 -13.06 -0.77
CA ARG A 97 -6.32 -11.82 -0.44
C ARG A 97 -5.95 -10.73 -1.42
N ARG A 98 -6.85 -9.75 -1.56
CA ARG A 98 -6.65 -8.53 -2.34
C ARG A 98 -6.97 -7.33 -1.47
N PHE A 99 -6.28 -6.24 -1.71
CA PHE A 99 -6.55 -4.93 -1.14
C PHE A 99 -6.52 -3.91 -2.26
N GLU A 100 -7.50 -3.02 -2.29
CA GLU A 100 -7.56 -1.93 -3.26
C GLU A 100 -8.00 -0.66 -2.55
N VAL A 101 -7.34 0.46 -2.86
CA VAL A 101 -7.76 1.80 -2.45
C VAL A 101 -7.53 2.75 -3.62
N THR A 102 -8.35 3.79 -3.74
CA THR A 102 -8.09 4.85 -4.72
C THR A 102 -7.41 6.04 -4.06
N ILE A 103 -6.30 6.50 -4.64
CA ILE A 103 -5.64 7.74 -4.25
C ILE A 103 -5.93 8.80 -5.31
N HIS A 104 -6.34 9.98 -4.87
CA HIS A 104 -6.52 11.16 -5.71
C HIS A 104 -5.53 12.23 -5.28
N VAL A 105 -4.50 12.45 -6.10
CA VAL A 105 -3.49 13.46 -5.88
C VAL A 105 -3.94 14.75 -6.56
N THR A 106 -4.26 15.76 -5.76
CA THR A 106 -4.55 17.11 -6.25
C THR A 106 -3.44 18.02 -5.80
N ASP A 107 -2.81 18.71 -6.74
CA ASP A 107 -2.00 19.87 -6.37
C ASP A 107 -2.97 20.92 -5.80
N PRO A 108 -2.85 21.35 -4.53
CA PRO A 108 -3.60 22.50 -4.07
C PRO A 108 -3.17 23.67 -4.96
N VAL A 109 -4.09 24.15 -5.80
CA VAL A 109 -3.88 25.30 -6.67
C VAL A 109 -3.18 26.38 -5.85
N ARG A 110 -1.95 26.71 -6.24
CA ARG A 110 -1.28 27.90 -5.74
C ARG A 110 -2.11 29.08 -6.24
N SER A 111 -2.95 29.63 -5.37
CA SER A 111 -3.45 30.99 -5.57
C SER A 111 -2.24 31.92 -5.48
N ASP A 112 -1.81 32.43 -6.63
CA ASP A 112 -0.99 33.65 -6.72
C ASP A 112 -1.87 34.88 -6.43
#